data_AF-A0A947EAL4-F1
#
_entry.id   AF-A0A947EAL4-F1
#
_cell.length_a   1.000
_cell.length_b   1.000
_cell.length_c   1.000
_cell.angle_alpha   90.00
_cell.angle_beta   90.00
_cell.angle_gamma   90.00
#
_symmetry.space_group_name_H-M   'P 1'
#
loop_
_entity.id
_entity.type
_entity.pdbx_description
1 polymer ?
#
loop_
_entity_poly.entity_id
_entity_poly.type
_entity_poly.pdbx_seq_one_letter_code
_entity_poly.pdbx_strand_id
1 'polypeptide(L)'
;RVGVPLEVSIGWTTEGQELRRGTAIAFPDPIGSLWARRAPSLVHPTFVAPVPGEWAGLSVRVTSASRAGVSTKLVGVADLAIHLDAIALAAAAATAADPGYPADVHQPWWSDAYLAKAIEMGLTVATHTAQDT
;
A
#
# COMPACT_ATOMS: atom_id res chain seq x y z
N ARG A 1 9.90 -6.20 19.77
CA ARG A 1 8.51 -6.60 20.13
C ARG A 1 7.59 -5.95 19.14
N VAL A 2 6.69 -6.70 18.51
CA VAL A 2 5.71 -6.16 17.55
C VAL A 2 4.75 -5.26 18.34
N GLY A 3 4.61 -3.99 17.94
CA GLY A 3 3.66 -3.06 18.54
C GLY A 3 2.22 -3.46 18.20
N VAL A 4 1.25 -3.00 18.98
CA VAL A 4 -0.17 -3.17 18.64
C VAL A 4 -0.50 -2.14 17.55
N PRO A 5 -0.97 -2.56 16.36
CA PRO A 5 -1.35 -1.62 15.32
C PRO A 5 -2.54 -0.77 15.79
N LEU A 6 -2.38 0.55 15.69
CA LEU A 6 -3.43 1.54 15.98
C LEU A 6 -4.20 1.91 14.71
N GLU A 7 -3.47 2.07 13.61
CA GLU A 7 -4.01 2.47 12.33
C GLU A 7 -3.22 1.82 11.19
N VAL A 8 -3.95 1.37 10.18
CA VAL A 8 -3.39 0.94 8.90
C VAL A 8 -4.08 1.74 7.81
N SER A 9 -3.30 2.35 6.92
CA SER A 9 -3.82 3.03 5.73
C SER A 9 -3.06 2.60 4.49
N ILE A 10 -3.77 2.60 3.37
CA ILE A 10 -3.31 2.09 2.09
C ILE A 10 -3.34 3.21 1.07
N GLY A 11 -2.26 3.38 0.32
CA GLY A 11 -2.15 4.27 -0.82
C GLY A 11 -1.92 3.47 -2.09
N TRP A 12 -2.62 3.80 -3.17
CA TRP A 12 -2.29 3.25 -4.49
C TRP A 12 -2.44 4.32 -5.56
N THR A 13 -1.63 4.22 -6.60
CA THR A 13 -1.68 5.15 -7.72
C THR A 13 -2.67 4.69 -8.79
N THR A 14 -3.21 5.66 -9.53
CA THR A 14 -3.96 5.41 -10.77
C THR A 14 -3.42 6.33 -11.86
N GLU A 15 -3.58 5.97 -13.13
CA GLU A 15 -3.31 6.90 -14.21
C GLU A 15 -4.18 8.16 -14.06
N GLY A 16 -3.56 9.33 -14.17
CA GLY A 16 -4.28 10.60 -14.19
C GLY A 16 -3.41 11.81 -13.84
N GLN A 17 -4.02 12.98 -13.79
CA GLN A 17 -3.32 14.19 -13.36
C GLN A 17 -3.24 14.29 -11.85
N GLU A 18 -2.03 14.57 -11.35
CA GLU A 18 -1.77 14.76 -9.92
C GLU A 18 -2.75 15.75 -9.28
N LEU A 19 -3.21 15.38 -8.09
CA LEU A 19 -4.04 16.26 -7.28
C LEU A 19 -3.17 17.36 -6.65
N ARG A 20 -3.79 18.53 -6.40
CA ARG A 20 -3.13 19.66 -5.70
C ARG A 20 -3.52 19.76 -4.22
N ARG A 21 -4.40 18.88 -3.75
CA ARG A 21 -4.93 18.85 -2.37
C ARG A 21 -5.47 17.45 -2.05
N GLY A 22 -5.52 17.12 -0.77
CA GLY A 22 -6.07 15.85 -0.28
C GLY A 22 -5.29 15.36 0.94
N THR A 23 -5.15 14.04 1.03
CA THR A 23 -4.25 13.41 2.01
C THR A 23 -2.91 13.13 1.34
N ALA A 24 -1.81 13.58 1.95
CA ALA A 24 -0.47 13.28 1.44
C ALA A 24 -0.14 11.81 1.70
N ILE A 25 0.25 11.08 0.66
CA ILE A 25 0.63 9.68 0.71
C ILE A 25 2.03 9.55 0.12
N ALA A 26 2.93 8.90 0.85
CA ALA A 26 4.27 8.63 0.38
C ALA A 26 4.33 7.30 -0.37
N PHE A 27 4.99 7.30 -1.52
CA PHE A 27 5.36 6.12 -2.29
C PHE A 27 6.88 6.05 -2.40
N PRO A 28 7.47 4.87 -2.69
CA PRO A 28 8.89 4.78 -3.01
C PRO A 28 9.25 5.59 -4.27
N ASP A 29 10.55 5.85 -4.44
CA ASP A 29 11.08 6.40 -5.68
C ASP A 29 10.79 5.45 -6.87
N PRO A 30 10.54 5.99 -8.08
CA PRO A 30 10.66 7.40 -8.45
C PRO A 30 9.39 8.24 -8.23
N ILE A 31 8.33 7.68 -7.63
CA ILE A 31 7.02 8.34 -7.54
C ILE A 31 7.01 9.43 -6.47
N GLY A 32 7.60 9.14 -5.31
CA GLY A 32 7.63 10.08 -4.18
C GLY A 32 6.25 10.33 -3.56
N SER A 33 6.09 11.51 -2.94
CA SER A 33 4.87 11.85 -2.19
C SER A 33 3.82 12.51 -3.08
N LEU A 34 2.59 11.99 -3.04
CA LEU A 34 1.46 12.48 -3.84
C LEU A 34 0.26 12.87 -2.99
N TRP A 35 -0.54 13.80 -3.49
CA TRP A 35 -1.87 14.06 -2.94
C TRP A 35 -2.87 13.01 -3.42
N ALA A 36 -3.61 12.45 -2.47
CA ALA A 36 -4.56 11.39 -2.72
C ALA A 36 -5.96 11.74 -2.21
N ARG A 37 -6.96 11.17 -2.88
CA ARG A 37 -8.36 11.20 -2.41
C ARG A 37 -8.70 9.91 -1.68
N ARG A 38 -9.52 9.99 -0.64
CA ARG A 38 -9.99 8.79 0.05
C ARG A 38 -10.94 8.01 -0.86
N ALA A 39 -10.67 6.72 -1.05
CA ALA A 39 -11.57 5.78 -1.69
C ALA A 39 -12.64 5.31 -0.69
N PRO A 40 -13.86 4.99 -1.14
CA PRO A 40 -14.85 4.33 -0.31
C PRO A 40 -14.37 2.89 -0.02
N SER A 41 -13.75 2.71 1.14
CA SER A 41 -13.29 1.43 1.67
C SER A 41 -13.83 1.26 3.08
N LEU A 42 -14.32 0.05 3.40
CA LEU A 42 -14.96 -0.26 4.68
C LEU A 42 -14.01 -0.92 5.69
N VAL A 43 -12.80 -1.31 5.27
CA VAL A 43 -11.86 -2.06 6.12
C VAL A 43 -10.76 -1.17 6.66
N HIS A 44 -9.95 -0.59 5.78
CA HIS A 44 -8.89 0.35 6.11
C HIS A 44 -9.05 1.63 5.29
N PRO A 45 -8.68 2.81 5.82
CA PRO A 45 -8.54 4.02 5.03
C PRO A 45 -7.68 3.78 3.79
N THR A 46 -8.32 3.82 2.62
CA THR A 46 -7.66 3.65 1.32
C THR A 46 -7.64 4.97 0.57
N PHE A 47 -6.53 5.29 -0.07
CA PHE A 47 -6.30 6.54 -0.76
C PHE A 47 -5.81 6.29 -2.18
N VAL A 48 -6.38 7.01 -3.13
CA VAL A 48 -6.05 6.92 -4.57
C VAL A 48 -5.31 8.19 -4.97
N ALA A 49 -4.07 8.03 -5.43
CA ALA A 49 -3.22 9.12 -5.92
C ALA A 49 -3.10 9.05 -7.45
N PRO A 50 -3.71 9.96 -8.21
CA PRO A 50 -3.47 10.00 -9.65
C PRO A 50 -2.02 10.44 -9.93
N VAL A 51 -1.35 9.75 -10.86
CA VAL A 51 0.02 10.07 -11.29
C VAL A 51 0.12 9.97 -12.82
N PRO A 52 0.82 10.91 -13.49
CA PRO A 52 1.04 10.85 -14.93
C PRO A 52 2.19 9.90 -15.26
N GLY A 53 2.14 9.35 -16.47
CA GLY A 53 3.22 8.51 -17.00
C GLY A 53 3.05 7.03 -16.64
N GLU A 54 4.15 6.30 -16.79
CA GLU A 54 4.15 4.82 -16.75
C GLU A 54 4.39 4.24 -15.35
N TRP A 55 4.82 5.05 -14.38
CA TRP A 55 5.10 4.59 -13.02
C TRP A 55 3.85 4.51 -12.17
N ALA A 56 3.74 3.46 -11.38
CA ALA A 56 2.67 3.24 -10.41
C ALA A 56 3.23 2.72 -9.09
N GLY A 57 2.53 3.00 -8.00
CA GLY A 57 2.93 2.60 -6.66
C GLY A 57 1.79 2.12 -5.79
N LEU A 58 2.16 1.28 -4.82
CA LEU A 58 1.33 0.82 -3.71
C LEU A 58 2.10 1.10 -2.43
N SER A 59 1.45 1.66 -1.42
CA SER A 59 2.03 1.89 -0.11
C SER A 59 1.07 1.52 1.02
N VAL A 60 1.62 1.05 2.12
CA VAL A 60 0.92 0.73 3.35
C VAL A 60 1.62 1.44 4.49
N ARG A 61 0.89 2.32 5.18
CA ARG A 61 1.34 3.02 6.39
C ARG A 61 0.71 2.32 7.59
N VAL A 62 1.56 1.83 8.49
CA VAL A 62 1.15 1.18 9.75
C VAL A 62 1.63 2.03 10.91
N THR A 63 0.69 2.60 11.66
CA THR A 63 0.95 3.27 12.94
C THR A 63 0.72 2.28 14.06
N SER A 64 1.71 2.06 14.91
CA SER A 64 1.66 1.09 16.01
C SER A 64 2.02 1.73 17.35
N ALA A 65 1.38 1.29 18.42
CA ALA A 65 1.77 1.62 19.79
C ALA A 65 2.61 0.50 20.40
N SER A 66 3.67 0.90 21.09
CA SER A 66 4.50 0.00 21.88
C SER A 66 4.84 0.64 23.23
N ARG A 67 5.52 -0.10 24.12
CA ARG A 67 6.04 0.47 25.37
C ARG A 67 7.05 1.60 25.15
N ALA A 68 7.66 1.69 23.96
CA ALA A 68 8.59 2.74 23.59
C ALA A 68 7.90 3.98 22.99
N GLY A 69 6.57 3.96 22.84
CA GLY A 69 5.79 5.03 22.22
C GLY A 69 5.10 4.58 20.93
N VAL A 70 4.58 5.57 20.20
CA VAL A 70 3.94 5.38 18.90
C VAL A 70 5.00 5.46 17.80
N SER A 71 4.95 4.52 16.85
CA SER A 71 5.83 4.47 15.69
C SER A 71 5.04 4.26 14.41
N THR A 72 5.45 4.95 13.35
CA THR A 72 4.90 4.78 12.00
C THR A 72 5.90 4.03 11.14
N LYS A 73 5.45 2.98 10.45
CA LYS A 73 6.22 2.28 9.42
C LYS A 73 5.51 2.42 8.08
N LEU A 74 6.25 2.71 7.02
CA LEU A 74 5.73 2.68 5.66
C LEU A 74 6.45 1.61 4.83
N VAL A 75 5.66 0.85 4.09
CA VAL A 75 6.11 -0.21 3.20
C VAL A 75 5.46 0.06 1.85
N GLY A 76 6.23 0.06 0.76
CA GLY A 76 5.65 0.28 -0.56
C GLY A 76 6.43 -0.36 -1.69
N VAL A 77 5.83 -0.32 -2.86
CA VAL A 77 6.40 -0.75 -4.13
C VAL A 77 6.13 0.35 -5.15
N ALA A 78 7.11 0.62 -6.01
CA ALA A 78 6.96 1.46 -7.20
C ALA A 78 7.57 0.71 -8.39
N ASP A 79 6.82 0.59 -9.48
CA ASP A 79 7.25 -0.07 -10.73
C ASP A 79 6.44 0.53 -11.89
N LEU A 80 6.67 0.07 -13.11
CA LEU A 80 5.77 0.33 -14.23
C LEU A 80 4.37 -0.19 -13.91
N ALA A 81 3.33 0.56 -14.29
CA ALA A 81 1.93 0.25 -13.99
C ALA A 81 1.54 -1.19 -14.36
N ILE A 82 1.98 -1.63 -15.53
CA ILE A 82 1.76 -3.00 -16.03
C ILE A 82 2.37 -4.08 -15.11
N HIS A 83 3.49 -3.80 -14.46
CA HIS A 83 4.16 -4.72 -13.56
C HIS A 83 3.57 -4.65 -12.15
N LEU A 84 3.18 -3.45 -11.70
CA LEU A 84 2.53 -3.30 -10.40
C LEU A 84 1.18 -4.03 -10.36
N ASP A 85 0.39 -3.93 -11.44
CA ASP A 85 -0.87 -4.69 -11.58
C ASP A 85 -0.59 -6.19 -11.54
N ALA A 86 0.47 -6.66 -12.21
CA ALA A 86 0.87 -8.06 -12.18
C ALA A 86 1.37 -8.51 -10.80
N ILE A 87 2.10 -7.67 -10.07
CA ILE A 87 2.59 -7.94 -8.70
C ILE A 87 1.42 -7.99 -7.73
N ALA A 88 0.50 -7.03 -7.78
CA ALA A 88 -0.69 -7.00 -6.95
C ALA A 88 -1.58 -8.22 -7.22
N LEU A 89 -1.75 -8.61 -8.50
CA LEU A 89 -2.49 -9.79 -8.91
C LEU A 89 -1.81 -11.10 -8.49
N ALA A 90 -0.48 -11.22 -8.66
CA ALA A 90 0.27 -12.41 -8.25
C ALA A 90 0.23 -12.61 -6.74
N ALA A 91 0.40 -11.52 -6.01
CA ALA A 91 0.23 -11.49 -4.57
C ALA A 91 -1.19 -11.88 -4.15
N ALA A 92 -2.22 -11.37 -4.84
CA ALA A 92 -3.61 -11.76 -4.61
C ALA A 92 -3.89 -13.22 -4.86
N ALA A 93 -3.40 -13.76 -5.98
CA ALA A 93 -3.54 -15.17 -6.32
C ALA A 93 -2.83 -16.06 -5.29
N ALA A 94 -1.65 -15.65 -4.82
CA ALA A 94 -0.89 -16.41 -3.84
C ALA A 94 -1.48 -16.31 -2.42
N THR A 95 -2.19 -15.24 -2.06
CA THR A 95 -3.02 -15.19 -0.85
C THR A 95 -4.28 -16.04 -1.00
N ALA A 96 -4.94 -16.01 -2.17
CA ALA A 96 -6.13 -16.82 -2.45
C ALA A 96 -5.88 -18.33 -2.55
N ALA A 97 -4.64 -18.73 -2.78
CA ALA A 97 -4.21 -20.12 -2.73
C ALA A 97 -4.05 -20.66 -1.29
N ASP A 98 -4.11 -19.79 -0.26
CA ASP A 98 -4.12 -20.22 1.14
C ASP A 98 -5.47 -20.91 1.44
N PRO A 99 -5.49 -22.15 1.97
CA PRO A 99 -6.72 -22.88 2.27
C PRO A 99 -7.69 -22.15 3.22
N GLY A 100 -7.20 -21.16 3.98
CA GLY A 100 -8.01 -20.31 4.85
C GLY A 100 -8.62 -19.09 4.16
N TYR A 101 -8.36 -18.88 2.87
CA TYR A 101 -8.80 -17.69 2.15
C TYR A 101 -10.24 -17.85 1.65
N PRO A 102 -11.16 -16.90 1.95
CA PRO A 102 -12.55 -16.99 1.51
C PRO A 102 -12.63 -17.01 -0.02
N ALA A 103 -13.47 -17.87 -0.60
CA ALA A 103 -13.75 -17.88 -2.02
C ALA A 103 -14.78 -16.80 -2.37
N ASP A 104 -14.33 -15.56 -2.58
CA ASP A 104 -15.17 -14.38 -2.86
C ASP A 104 -14.53 -13.43 -3.88
N VAL A 105 -15.24 -12.37 -4.30
CA VAL A 105 -14.65 -11.31 -5.14
C VAL A 105 -13.77 -10.41 -4.28
N HIS A 106 -12.48 -10.40 -4.58
CA HIS A 106 -11.48 -9.65 -3.83
C HIS A 106 -11.23 -8.28 -4.45
N GLN A 107 -11.04 -7.28 -3.60
CA GLN A 107 -11.05 -5.87 -3.97
C GLN A 107 -9.78 -5.18 -3.46
N PRO A 108 -9.44 -3.99 -3.98
CA PRO A 108 -8.15 -3.33 -3.69
C PRO A 108 -7.83 -3.10 -2.20
N TRP A 109 -8.83 -3.11 -1.31
CA TRP A 109 -8.63 -2.99 0.13
C TRP A 109 -8.05 -4.24 0.81
N TRP A 110 -7.76 -5.31 0.06
CA TRP A 110 -7.02 -6.50 0.52
C TRP A 110 -5.50 -6.42 0.28
N SER A 111 -5.01 -5.23 -0.05
CA SER A 111 -3.61 -4.95 -0.35
C SER A 111 -2.63 -5.41 0.73
N ASP A 112 -3.01 -5.45 2.00
CA ASP A 112 -2.13 -5.90 3.09
C ASP A 112 -1.77 -7.38 2.95
N ALA A 113 -2.77 -8.20 2.59
CA ALA A 113 -2.58 -9.63 2.38
C ALA A 113 -1.73 -9.87 1.12
N TYR A 114 -1.87 -8.99 0.13
CA TYR A 114 -1.08 -9.04 -1.10
C TYR A 114 0.36 -8.60 -0.84
N LEU A 115 0.58 -7.49 -0.13
CA LEU A 115 1.92 -7.02 0.20
C LEU A 115 2.68 -8.05 1.05
N ALA A 116 1.99 -8.67 2.02
CA ALA A 116 2.57 -9.75 2.82
C ALA A 116 3.02 -10.93 1.94
N LYS A 117 2.19 -11.32 0.97
CA LYS A 117 2.49 -12.42 0.06
C LYS A 117 3.60 -12.09 -0.93
N ALA A 118 3.65 -10.86 -1.44
CA ALA A 118 4.75 -10.37 -2.28
C ALA A 118 6.10 -10.47 -1.55
N ILE A 119 6.15 -10.11 -0.27
CA ILE A 119 7.33 -10.26 0.60
C ILE A 119 7.70 -11.74 0.76
N GLU A 120 6.73 -12.61 1.04
CA GLU A 120 6.98 -14.07 1.14
C GLU A 120 7.56 -14.67 -0.14
N MET A 121 7.15 -14.17 -1.30
CA MET A 121 7.62 -14.64 -2.61
C MET A 121 8.98 -14.03 -3.01
N GLY A 122 9.60 -13.22 -2.16
CA GLY A 122 10.91 -12.63 -2.41
C GLY A 122 10.89 -11.46 -3.40
N LEU A 123 9.71 -10.86 -3.64
CA LEU A 123 9.64 -9.63 -4.44
C LEU A 123 10.31 -8.48 -3.67
N THR A 124 11.06 -7.65 -4.39
CA THR A 124 11.78 -6.53 -3.77
C THR A 124 10.80 -5.44 -3.38
N VAL A 125 10.65 -5.23 -2.07
CA VAL A 125 9.77 -4.20 -1.49
C VAL A 125 10.63 -3.10 -0.90
N ALA A 126 10.46 -1.87 -1.38
CA ALA A 126 11.17 -0.71 -0.86
C ALA A 126 10.46 -0.19 0.41
N THR A 127 11.13 -0.25 1.55
CA THR A 127 10.64 0.34 2.79
C THR A 127 11.32 1.68 3.05
N HIS A 128 10.55 2.71 3.42
CA HIS A 128 11.12 3.95 3.93
C HIS A 128 10.42 4.36 5.23
N THR A 129 11.18 5.01 6.11
CA THR A 129 10.65 5.53 7.37
C THR A 129 10.37 7.01 7.18
N ALA A 130 9.09 7.39 7.17
CA ALA A 130 8.72 8.80 7.21
C ALA A 130 8.80 9.31 8.65
N GLN A 131 9.55 10.38 8.89
CA GLN A 131 9.45 11.15 10.14
C GLN A 131 8.37 12.21 9.95
N ASP A 132 7.28 12.15 10.72
CA ASP A 132 6.31 13.24 10.77
C ASP A 132 7.05 14.49 11.29
N THR A 133 7.11 15.54 10.47
CA THR A 133 7.69 16.84 10.81
C THR A 133 6.59 17.83 11.16
#